data_AF-A0A453LT75-F1
#
_entry.id   AF-A0A453LT75-F1
#
_cell.length_a   1.000
_cell.length_b   1.000
_cell.length_c   1.000
_cell.angle_alpha   90.00
_cell.angle_beta   90.00
_cell.angle_gamma   90.00
#
_symmetry.space_group_name_H-M   'P 1'
#
loop_
_entity.id
_entity.type
_entity.pdbx_description
1 polymer ?
#
loop_
_entity_poly.entity_id
_entity_poly.type
_entity_poly.pdbx_seq_one_letter_code
_entity_poly.pdbx_strand_id
1 'polypeptide(L)'
;NAKTVKNNNSSRFGKFVEIQFDKYGKISGAAVRTYLLERSRVCQVSDPERNYHCFYMLCSAPPEDVKRFKVGNPRSFHYLNQTSCYEVANVDDAREYLETRNAMDIVGISQEEQDAIFRVVAAILHLGNINFSKGKEIDSSRLRDEKSINHLKIVAELLMCDEKLLEDSLCQRVIVTPDGNITKPLDPDSALQSRDALAKTVYSRLFDWIVDKINNSIGQDPDAISIIGVLDIYGFESFKVNRFAITTFVTLQKCKYDINSVSKHDLLSAHLTVLSNCAST
;
A
#
# COMPACT_ATOMS: atom_id res chain seq x y z
N ASN A 1 4.15 -6.72 -3.84
CA ASN A 1 3.41 -7.75 -4.61
C ASN A 1 2.51 -8.56 -3.70
N ALA A 2 1.60 -9.35 -4.29
CA ALA A 2 0.70 -10.24 -3.58
C ALA A 2 0.39 -11.50 -4.40
N LYS A 3 -0.08 -12.56 -3.74
CA LYS A 3 -0.56 -13.78 -4.40
C LYS A 3 -1.96 -13.54 -4.96
N THR A 4 -2.15 -13.76 -6.25
CA THR A 4 -3.48 -13.83 -6.91
C THR A 4 -3.76 -15.25 -7.38
N VAL A 5 -4.95 -15.50 -7.92
CA VAL A 5 -5.32 -16.79 -8.53
C VAL A 5 -4.36 -17.18 -9.67
N LYS A 6 -3.87 -16.19 -10.43
CA LYS A 6 -3.07 -16.42 -11.64
C LYS A 6 -1.57 -16.39 -11.40
N ASN A 7 -1.11 -15.64 -10.40
CA ASN A 7 0.30 -15.43 -10.15
C ASN A 7 0.58 -15.34 -8.64
N ASN A 8 1.50 -16.17 -8.17
CA ASN A 8 1.89 -16.22 -6.77
C ASN A 8 2.62 -14.95 -6.27
N ASN A 9 3.17 -14.15 -7.19
CA ASN A 9 3.90 -12.91 -6.92
C ASN A 9 3.44 -11.77 -7.86
N SER A 10 2.13 -11.57 -7.97
CA SER A 10 1.53 -10.55 -8.86
C SER A 10 1.88 -9.13 -8.40
N SER A 11 2.39 -8.31 -9.32
CA SER A 11 2.54 -6.86 -9.13
C SER A 11 1.15 -6.23 -9.02
N ARG A 12 0.92 -5.46 -7.95
CA ARG A 12 -0.36 -4.77 -7.68
C ARG A 12 -0.24 -3.24 -7.80
N PHE A 13 0.75 -2.82 -8.58
CA PHE A 13 1.04 -1.44 -8.96
C PHE A 13 1.80 -1.51 -10.30
N GLY A 14 1.71 -0.46 -11.09
CA GLY A 14 2.56 -0.25 -12.26
C GLY A 14 3.86 0.43 -11.86
N LYS A 15 4.95 0.09 -12.53
CA LYS A 15 6.30 0.57 -12.26
C LYS A 15 6.95 0.99 -13.56
N PHE A 16 7.47 2.20 -13.61
CA PHE A 16 8.34 2.69 -14.68
C PHE A 16 9.70 3.01 -14.08
N VAL A 17 10.74 2.37 -14.60
CA VAL A 17 12.12 2.60 -14.18
C VAL A 17 12.86 3.28 -15.31
N GLU A 18 13.32 4.50 -15.07
CA GLU A 18 14.18 5.26 -15.97
C GLU A 18 15.63 4.99 -15.58
N ILE A 19 16.44 4.46 -16.51
CA ILE A 19 17.89 4.29 -16.34
C ILE A 19 18.57 5.38 -17.15
N GLN A 20 19.40 6.19 -16.48
CA GLN A 20 20.06 7.35 -17.06
C GLN A 20 21.51 7.03 -17.40
N PHE A 21 21.98 7.51 -18.55
CA PHE A 21 23.33 7.29 -19.04
C PHE A 21 24.07 8.60 -19.32
N ASP A 22 25.34 8.64 -18.92
CA ASP A 22 26.24 9.75 -19.22
C ASP A 22 26.70 9.75 -20.70
N LYS A 23 27.48 10.76 -21.06
CA LYS A 23 28.08 10.90 -22.40
C LYS A 23 29.01 9.76 -22.82
N TYR A 24 29.42 8.89 -21.89
CA TYR A 24 30.27 7.74 -22.13
C TYR A 24 29.47 6.43 -22.19
N GLY A 25 28.13 6.49 -22.07
CA GLY A 25 27.25 5.33 -22.07
C GLY A 25 27.30 4.53 -20.76
N LYS A 26 27.77 5.13 -19.65
CA LYS A 26 27.73 4.51 -18.32
C LYS A 26 26.47 4.92 -17.58
N ILE A 27 25.95 4.04 -16.73
CA ILE A 27 24.83 4.37 -15.85
C ILE A 27 25.27 5.49 -14.91
N SER A 28 24.56 6.61 -14.97
CA SER A 28 24.82 7.81 -14.16
C SER A 28 23.74 8.10 -13.13
N GLY A 29 22.54 7.53 -13.30
CA GLY A 29 21.44 7.65 -12.35
C GLY A 29 20.24 6.78 -12.72
N ALA A 30 19.20 6.82 -11.90
CA ALA A 30 17.92 6.21 -12.21
C ALA A 30 16.75 6.85 -11.44
N ALA A 31 15.55 6.69 -11.99
CA ALA A 31 14.31 7.13 -11.35
C ALA A 31 13.24 6.04 -11.43
N VAL A 32 12.54 5.81 -10.32
CA VAL A 32 11.42 4.88 -10.24
C VAL A 32 10.13 5.67 -10.07
N ARG A 33 9.19 5.48 -10.99
CA ARG A 33 7.82 6.02 -10.89
C ARG A 33 6.84 4.88 -10.72
N THR A 34 5.91 5.03 -9.78
CA THR A 34 4.88 4.02 -9.52
C THR A 34 3.49 4.56 -9.82
N TYR A 35 2.60 3.67 -10.26
CA TYR A 35 1.24 4.00 -10.68
C TYR A 35 0.24 3.02 -10.10
N LEU A 36 -0.94 3.53 -9.73
CA LEU A 36 -2.14 2.73 -9.46
C LEU A 36 -1.91 1.57 -8.47
N LEU A 37 -1.34 1.85 -7.29
CA LEU A 37 -1.31 0.88 -6.19
C LEU A 37 -2.74 0.42 -5.87
N GLU A 38 -2.97 -0.90 -5.86
CA GLU A 38 -4.27 -1.49 -5.51
C GLU A 38 -4.52 -1.36 -4.00
N ARG A 39 -5.00 -0.18 -3.57
CA ARG A 39 -5.25 0.14 -2.16
C ARG A 39 -6.32 -0.76 -1.55
N SER A 40 -7.34 -1.17 -2.31
CA SER A 40 -8.44 -2.01 -1.82
C SER A 40 -7.94 -3.33 -1.22
N ARG A 41 -6.87 -3.92 -1.78
CA ARG A 41 -6.29 -5.18 -1.30
C ARG A 41 -5.88 -5.16 0.17
N VAL A 42 -5.52 -3.98 0.70
CA VAL A 42 -5.12 -3.82 2.10
C VAL A 42 -6.24 -4.26 3.05
N CYS A 43 -7.50 -3.93 2.73
CA CYS A 43 -8.65 -4.17 3.60
C CYS A 43 -9.53 -5.34 3.11
N GLN A 44 -9.46 -5.67 1.82
CA GLN A 44 -10.35 -6.64 1.18
C GLN A 44 -9.57 -7.58 0.27
N VAL A 45 -9.66 -8.88 0.53
CA VAL A 45 -9.00 -9.93 -0.26
C VAL A 45 -10.04 -10.96 -0.69
N SER A 46 -9.97 -11.41 -1.94
CA SER A 46 -10.87 -12.46 -2.46
C SER A 46 -10.21 -13.83 -2.32
N ASP A 47 -10.94 -14.85 -1.88
CA ASP A 47 -10.41 -16.22 -1.83
C ASP A 47 -10.18 -16.78 -3.25
N PRO A 48 -9.06 -17.49 -3.54
CA PRO A 48 -7.94 -17.91 -2.68
C PRO A 48 -6.67 -17.01 -2.76
N GLU A 49 -6.83 -15.68 -2.77
CA GLU A 49 -5.72 -14.72 -2.83
C GLU A 49 -5.13 -14.37 -1.45
N ARG A 50 -3.96 -13.72 -1.46
CA ARG A 50 -3.36 -13.10 -0.27
C ARG A 50 -3.44 -11.58 -0.33
N ASN A 51 -3.29 -10.98 0.84
CA ASN A 51 -2.89 -9.59 0.97
C ASN A 51 -1.41 -9.43 0.54
N TYR A 52 -0.85 -8.22 0.63
CA TYR A 52 0.56 -7.96 0.32
C TYR A 52 1.52 -8.83 1.15
N HIS A 53 2.61 -9.29 0.53
CA HIS A 53 3.56 -10.22 1.18
C HIS A 53 4.12 -9.70 2.49
N CYS A 54 4.34 -8.39 2.62
CA CYS A 54 4.92 -7.78 3.83
C CYS A 54 4.14 -8.06 5.11
N PHE A 55 2.82 -8.24 5.03
CA PHE A 55 2.02 -8.61 6.20
C PHE A 55 2.33 -10.02 6.70
N TYR A 56 2.54 -10.97 5.78
CA TYR A 56 2.86 -12.37 6.11
C TYR A 56 4.33 -12.53 6.53
N MET A 57 5.23 -11.78 5.88
CA MET A 57 6.64 -11.65 6.30
C MET A 57 6.73 -11.17 7.75
N LEU A 58 6.00 -10.10 8.10
CA LEU A 58 6.01 -9.56 9.46
C LEU A 58 5.44 -10.53 10.50
N CYS A 59 4.39 -11.28 10.15
CA CYS A 59 3.85 -12.33 11.04
C CYS A 59 4.80 -13.52 11.21
N SER A 60 5.74 -13.71 10.28
CA SER A 60 6.73 -14.79 10.26
C SER A 60 8.14 -14.32 10.67
N ALA A 61 8.26 -13.06 11.10
CA ALA A 61 9.53 -12.46 11.53
C ALA A 61 10.11 -13.18 12.75
N PRO A 62 11.40 -12.92 13.11
CA PRO A 62 11.98 -13.44 14.33
C PRO A 62 11.11 -13.15 15.58
N PRO A 63 11.08 -14.03 16.59
CA PRO A 63 10.18 -13.88 17.75
C PRO A 63 10.30 -12.52 18.47
N GLU A 64 11.50 -11.94 18.51
CA GLU A 64 11.74 -10.62 19.07
C GLU A 64 10.99 -9.53 18.30
N ASP A 65 11.00 -9.57 16.97
CA ASP A 65 10.30 -8.63 16.10
C ASP A 65 8.78 -8.84 16.20
N VAL A 66 8.32 -10.08 16.18
CA VAL A 66 6.89 -10.42 16.35
C VAL A 66 6.35 -9.85 17.66
N LYS A 67 7.10 -10.02 18.76
CA LYS A 67 6.75 -9.47 20.07
C LYS A 67 6.80 -7.93 20.08
N ARG A 68 7.86 -7.34 19.50
CA ARG A 68 8.06 -5.89 19.43
C ARG A 68 6.95 -5.17 18.68
N PHE A 69 6.53 -5.73 17.54
CA PHE A 69 5.45 -5.18 16.72
C PHE A 69 4.06 -5.67 17.15
N LYS A 70 3.97 -6.48 18.21
CA LYS A 70 2.73 -7.03 18.79
C LYS A 70 1.90 -7.85 17.80
N VAL A 71 2.54 -8.40 16.78
CA VAL A 71 1.90 -9.24 15.77
C VAL A 71 1.89 -10.71 16.22
N GLY A 72 1.22 -11.56 15.45
CA GLY A 72 1.05 -12.98 15.77
C GLY A 72 0.63 -13.78 14.54
N ASN A 73 -0.14 -14.84 14.75
CA ASN A 73 -0.60 -15.68 13.63
C ASN A 73 -1.42 -14.87 12.62
N PRO A 74 -1.16 -14.94 11.30
CA PRO A 74 -1.93 -14.23 10.28
C PRO A 74 -3.46 -14.44 10.42
N ARG A 75 -3.90 -15.61 10.89
CA ARG A 75 -5.32 -15.95 11.10
C ARG A 75 -6.02 -15.06 12.12
N SER A 76 -5.29 -14.42 13.04
CA SER A 76 -5.88 -13.51 14.03
C SER A 76 -6.20 -12.13 13.49
N PHE A 77 -5.76 -11.79 12.27
CA PHE A 77 -5.96 -10.45 11.69
C PHE A 77 -7.02 -10.47 10.61
N HIS A 78 -8.03 -9.61 10.74
CA HIS A 78 -9.16 -9.49 9.82
C HIS A 78 -8.72 -9.21 8.38
N TYR A 79 -7.66 -8.43 8.18
CA TYR A 79 -7.13 -8.13 6.85
C TYR A 79 -6.35 -9.28 6.20
N LEU A 80 -6.07 -10.36 6.94
CA LEU A 80 -5.33 -11.54 6.45
C LEU A 80 -6.16 -12.83 6.49
N ASN A 81 -7.31 -12.85 7.18
CA ASN A 81 -8.11 -14.07 7.40
C ASN A 81 -9.40 -14.15 6.59
N GLN A 82 -9.57 -13.29 5.58
CA GLN A 82 -10.72 -13.30 4.66
C GLN A 82 -10.65 -14.46 3.65
N THR A 83 -9.49 -15.09 3.52
CA THR A 83 -9.24 -16.21 2.63
C THR A 83 -8.63 -17.38 3.40
N SER A 84 -8.65 -18.57 2.82
CA SER A 84 -7.97 -19.73 3.41
C SER A 84 -6.49 -19.80 3.00
N CYS A 85 -5.99 -18.78 2.31
CA CYS A 85 -4.65 -18.75 1.74
C CYS A 85 -3.68 -17.98 2.63
N TYR A 86 -2.90 -18.70 3.45
CA TYR A 86 -1.87 -18.11 4.30
C TYR A 86 -0.45 -18.30 3.74
N GLU A 87 -0.25 -19.40 3.01
CA GLU A 87 1.05 -19.82 2.48
C GLU A 87 1.06 -19.75 0.95
N VAL A 88 2.26 -19.59 0.40
CA VAL A 88 2.53 -19.66 -1.05
C VAL A 88 3.58 -20.73 -1.27
N ALA A 89 3.33 -21.62 -2.23
CA ALA A 89 4.27 -22.68 -2.58
C ALA A 89 5.64 -22.09 -2.92
N ASN A 90 6.70 -22.66 -2.33
CA ASN A 90 8.10 -22.26 -2.50
C ASN A 90 8.45 -20.84 -2.02
N VAL A 91 7.63 -20.24 -1.17
CA VAL A 91 7.94 -18.95 -0.52
C VAL A 91 8.07 -19.19 0.98
N ASP A 92 9.20 -18.75 1.54
CA ASP A 92 9.45 -18.74 2.98
C ASP A 92 9.34 -17.29 3.46
N ASP A 93 8.17 -16.93 4.01
CA ASP A 93 7.88 -15.56 4.45
C ASP A 93 8.87 -15.07 5.55
N ALA A 94 9.46 -15.96 6.35
CA ALA A 94 10.45 -15.61 7.36
C ALA A 94 11.81 -15.27 6.74
N ARG A 95 12.23 -16.04 5.72
CA ARG A 95 13.44 -15.72 4.95
C ARG A 95 13.28 -14.43 4.16
N GLU A 96 12.14 -14.26 3.49
CA GLU A 96 11.82 -13.04 2.72
C GLU A 96 11.81 -11.79 3.61
N TYR A 97 11.38 -11.91 4.88
CA TYR A 97 11.49 -10.82 5.85
C TYR A 97 12.94 -10.36 6.05
N LEU A 98 13.87 -11.31 6.27
CA LEU A 98 15.29 -11.01 6.47
C LEU A 98 15.94 -10.45 5.20
N GLU A 99 15.62 -11.03 4.04
CA GLU A 99 16.10 -10.53 2.75
C GLU A 99 15.59 -9.10 2.47
N THR A 100 14.34 -8.81 2.83
CA THR A 100 13.77 -7.46 2.72
C THR A 100 14.49 -6.45 3.62
N ARG A 101 14.85 -6.83 4.86
CA ARG A 101 15.65 -5.96 5.74
C ARG A 101 17.04 -5.69 5.17
N ASN A 102 17.72 -6.73 4.70
CA ASN A 102 19.02 -6.58 4.05
C ASN A 102 18.93 -5.69 2.79
N ALA A 103 17.87 -5.82 2.00
CA ALA A 103 17.65 -4.95 0.84
C ALA A 103 17.43 -3.49 1.25
N MET A 104 16.70 -3.24 2.34
CA MET A 104 16.52 -1.89 2.90
C MET A 104 17.84 -1.27 3.36
N ASP A 105 18.74 -2.06 3.99
CA ASP A 105 20.08 -1.60 4.34
C ASP A 105 20.90 -1.17 3.11
N ILE A 106 20.85 -1.95 2.03
CA ILE A 106 21.58 -1.66 0.79
C ILE A 106 21.14 -0.34 0.17
N VAL A 107 19.85 -0.02 0.22
CA VAL A 107 19.29 1.25 -0.31
C VAL A 107 19.29 2.39 0.73
N GLY A 108 20.04 2.24 1.82
CA GLY A 108 20.28 3.30 2.80
C GLY A 108 19.09 3.63 3.70
N ILE A 109 18.14 2.72 3.87
CA ILE A 109 17.06 2.85 4.86
C ILE A 109 17.58 2.34 6.21
N SER A 110 17.68 3.25 7.19
CA SER A 110 18.29 2.94 8.48
C SER A 110 17.48 1.91 9.29
N GLN A 111 18.09 1.26 10.28
CA GLN A 111 17.37 0.31 11.14
C GLN A 111 16.18 0.94 11.88
N GLU A 112 16.29 2.21 12.28
CA GLU A 112 15.18 2.95 12.90
C GLU A 112 14.04 3.20 11.91
N GLU A 113 14.37 3.50 10.64
CA GLU A 113 13.40 3.64 9.56
C GLU A 113 12.75 2.31 9.18
N GLN A 114 13.52 1.22 9.11
CA GLN A 114 12.98 -0.14 8.91
C GLN A 114 11.99 -0.51 10.01
N ASP A 115 12.36 -0.25 11.26
CA ASP A 115 11.47 -0.47 12.39
C ASP A 115 10.21 0.41 12.28
N ALA A 116 10.32 1.66 11.84
CA ALA A 116 9.17 2.52 11.58
C ALA A 116 8.25 1.97 10.49
N ILE A 117 8.80 1.47 9.38
CA ILE A 117 8.05 0.82 8.32
C ILE A 117 7.25 -0.36 8.88
N PHE A 118 7.89 -1.25 9.64
CA PHE A 118 7.21 -2.42 10.21
C PHE A 118 6.22 -2.06 11.33
N ARG A 119 6.45 -1.01 12.11
CA ARG A 119 5.44 -0.46 13.04
C ARG A 119 4.17 -0.05 12.30
N VAL A 120 4.31 0.65 11.17
CA VAL A 120 3.16 1.07 10.35
C VAL A 120 2.43 -0.14 9.76
N VAL A 121 3.17 -1.13 9.23
CA VAL A 121 2.60 -2.38 8.71
C VAL A 121 1.83 -3.14 9.80
N ALA A 122 2.38 -3.26 11.01
CA ALA A 122 1.70 -3.86 12.15
C ALA A 122 0.45 -3.08 12.56
N ALA A 123 0.54 -1.74 12.64
CA ALA A 123 -0.58 -0.89 12.99
C ALA A 123 -1.77 -1.08 12.05
N ILE A 124 -1.52 -1.24 10.75
CA ILE A 124 -2.58 -1.54 9.77
C ILE A 124 -3.27 -2.87 10.08
N LEU A 125 -2.53 -3.91 10.48
CA LEU A 125 -3.11 -5.20 10.87
C LEU A 125 -4.00 -5.09 12.11
N HIS A 126 -3.53 -4.39 13.15
CA HIS A 126 -4.33 -4.17 14.35
C HIS A 126 -5.55 -3.30 14.08
N LEU A 127 -5.43 -2.29 13.20
CA LEU A 127 -6.53 -1.42 12.79
C LEU A 127 -7.69 -2.24 12.20
N GLY A 128 -7.41 -3.25 11.37
CA GLY A 128 -8.43 -4.12 10.78
C GLY A 128 -9.24 -4.95 11.79
N ASN A 129 -8.72 -5.15 13.01
CA ASN A 129 -9.43 -5.88 14.07
C ASN A 129 -10.34 -5.00 14.93
N ILE A 130 -10.30 -3.68 14.75
CA ILE A 130 -11.19 -2.75 15.46
C ILE A 130 -12.60 -2.87 14.86
N ASN A 131 -13.55 -3.27 15.70
CA ASN A 131 -14.96 -3.39 15.37
C ASN A 131 -15.81 -2.41 16.17
N PHE A 132 -16.93 -1.99 15.59
CA PHE A 132 -17.84 -0.99 16.15
C PHE A 132 -19.23 -1.58 16.45
N SER A 133 -19.93 -0.95 17.40
CA SER A 133 -21.33 -1.24 17.74
C SER A 133 -22.10 0.07 17.87
N LYS A 134 -23.44 0.02 17.84
CA LYS A 134 -24.28 1.22 17.99
C LYS A 134 -23.95 1.94 19.30
N GLY A 135 -23.74 3.24 19.21
CA GLY A 135 -23.45 4.12 20.34
C GLY A 135 -24.70 4.44 21.18
N LYS A 136 -24.64 5.52 21.95
CA LYS A 136 -25.77 5.99 22.78
C LYS A 136 -26.83 6.71 21.94
N GLU A 137 -26.39 7.48 20.94
CA GLU A 137 -27.25 8.18 19.99
C GLU A 137 -27.53 7.29 18.77
N ILE A 138 -28.68 7.54 18.11
CA ILE A 138 -29.19 6.72 17.00
C ILE A 138 -28.15 6.53 15.88
N ASP A 139 -27.44 7.61 15.53
CA ASP A 139 -26.45 7.66 14.43
C ASP A 139 -25.00 7.61 14.92
N SER A 140 -24.77 7.16 16.16
CA SER A 140 -23.43 7.08 16.74
C SER A 140 -22.90 5.65 16.80
N SER A 141 -21.58 5.53 16.89
CA SER A 141 -20.86 4.28 17.09
C SER A 141 -19.98 4.37 18.33
N ARG A 142 -19.62 3.19 18.84
CA ARG A 142 -18.58 3.00 19.85
C ARG A 142 -17.81 1.73 19.54
N LEU A 143 -16.62 1.58 20.13
CA LEU A 143 -15.88 0.32 20.08
C LEU A 143 -16.75 -0.84 20.60
N ARG A 144 -16.74 -1.97 19.88
CA ARG A 144 -17.66 -3.09 20.12
C ARG A 144 -17.39 -3.82 21.42
N ASP A 145 -16.13 -4.11 21.72
CA ASP A 145 -15.71 -5.00 22.80
C ASP A 145 -14.29 -4.65 23.29
N GLU A 146 -13.86 -5.29 24.38
CA GLU A 146 -12.51 -5.11 24.95
C GLU A 146 -11.39 -5.45 23.96
N LYS A 147 -11.64 -6.36 23.00
CA LYS A 147 -10.64 -6.70 21.97
C LYS A 147 -10.45 -5.51 21.03
N SER A 148 -11.52 -4.85 20.59
CA SER A 148 -11.44 -3.61 19.80
C SER A 148 -10.66 -2.52 20.54
N ILE A 149 -10.89 -2.35 21.85
CA ILE A 149 -10.19 -1.36 22.69
C ILE A 149 -8.69 -1.69 22.75
N ASN A 150 -8.33 -2.94 22.98
CA ASN A 150 -6.93 -3.37 23.02
C ASN A 150 -6.23 -3.17 21.66
N HIS A 151 -6.92 -3.46 20.55
CA HIS A 151 -6.39 -3.19 19.22
C HIS A 151 -6.20 -1.69 18.98
N LEU A 152 -7.15 -0.83 19.38
CA LEU A 152 -7.01 0.63 19.27
C LEU A 152 -5.78 1.13 20.03
N LYS A 153 -5.58 0.67 21.27
CA LYS A 153 -4.40 1.01 22.09
C LYS A 153 -3.09 0.64 21.42
N ILE A 154 -3.03 -0.56 20.85
CA ILE A 154 -1.85 -1.02 20.12
C ILE A 154 -1.61 -0.16 18.88
N VAL A 155 -2.66 0.21 18.14
CA VAL A 155 -2.52 1.10 16.97
C VAL A 155 -2.00 2.47 17.40
N ALA A 156 -2.56 3.05 18.46
CA ALA A 156 -2.12 4.34 18.99
C ALA A 156 -0.65 4.32 19.43
N GLU A 157 -0.21 3.25 20.11
CA GLU A 157 1.19 3.05 20.49
C GLU A 157 2.13 2.89 19.29
N LEU A 158 1.77 2.05 18.31
CA LEU A 158 2.60 1.79 17.13
C LEU A 158 2.72 3.01 16.21
N LEU A 159 1.64 3.78 16.08
CA LEU A 159 1.61 5.03 15.31
C LEU A 159 2.07 6.26 16.12
N MET A 160 2.35 6.08 17.41
CA MET A 160 2.75 7.15 18.33
C MET A 160 1.78 8.33 18.34
N CYS A 161 0.48 8.03 18.37
CA CYS A 161 -0.59 9.02 18.40
C CYS A 161 -1.49 8.85 19.64
N ASP A 162 -2.31 9.87 19.90
CA ASP A 162 -3.23 9.85 21.02
C ASP A 162 -4.39 8.86 20.78
N GLU A 163 -4.64 7.98 21.76
CA GLU A 163 -5.68 6.95 21.69
C GLU A 163 -7.07 7.56 21.48
N LYS A 164 -7.37 8.67 22.19
CA LYS A 164 -8.70 9.28 22.14
C LYS A 164 -8.94 9.98 20.82
N LEU A 165 -7.95 10.73 20.32
CA LEU A 165 -8.02 11.35 18.99
C LEU A 165 -8.14 10.30 17.88
N LEU A 166 -7.46 9.16 18.02
CA LEU A 166 -7.60 8.06 17.07
C LEU A 166 -9.03 7.49 17.12
N GLU A 167 -9.59 7.22 18.31
CA GLU A 167 -10.98 6.76 18.45
C GLU A 167 -11.97 7.74 17.82
N ASP A 168 -11.83 9.03 18.14
CA ASP A 168 -12.72 10.07 17.67
C ASP A 168 -12.63 10.20 16.14
N SER A 169 -11.44 10.09 15.54
CA SER A 169 -11.26 10.09 14.08
C SER A 169 -11.94 8.92 13.37
N LEU A 170 -12.11 7.79 14.07
CA LEU A 170 -12.79 6.61 13.53
C LEU A 170 -14.30 6.68 13.72
N CYS A 171 -14.78 7.30 14.79
CA CYS A 171 -16.20 7.33 15.17
C CYS A 171 -16.91 8.64 14.81
N GLN A 172 -16.18 9.66 14.38
CA GLN A 172 -16.72 10.99 14.10
C GLN A 172 -16.15 11.54 12.78
N ARG A 173 -16.91 12.44 12.15
CA ARG A 173 -16.49 13.19 10.98
C ARG A 173 -16.57 14.68 11.26
N VAL A 174 -15.46 15.37 11.07
CA VAL A 174 -15.39 16.83 11.14
C VAL A 174 -15.70 17.41 9.76
N ILE A 175 -16.68 18.31 9.72
CA ILE A 175 -17.08 19.05 8.53
C ILE A 175 -16.66 20.51 8.75
N VAL A 176 -15.73 20.99 7.91
CA VAL A 176 -15.24 22.37 7.96
C VAL A 176 -16.21 23.26 7.18
N THR A 177 -16.80 24.25 7.83
CA THR A 177 -17.66 25.27 7.19
C THR A 177 -17.07 26.68 7.43
N PRO A 178 -17.51 27.72 6.68
CA PRO A 178 -17.06 29.09 6.93
C PRO A 178 -17.34 29.60 8.35
N ASP A 179 -18.38 29.07 8.99
CA ASP A 179 -18.82 29.44 10.35
C ASP A 179 -18.16 28.60 11.45
N GLY A 180 -17.32 27.61 11.09
CA GLY A 180 -16.56 26.78 12.02
C GLY A 180 -16.59 25.28 11.72
N ASN A 181 -16.07 24.48 12.65
CA ASN A 181 -16.03 23.03 12.51
C ASN A 181 -17.27 22.39 13.14
N ILE A 182 -17.99 21.58 12.36
CA ILE A 182 -19.13 20.79 12.81
C ILE A 182 -18.71 19.33 12.90
N THR A 183 -18.72 18.77 14.10
CA THR A 183 -18.41 17.35 14.32
C THR A 183 -19.70 16.54 14.34
N LYS A 184 -19.81 15.55 13.44
CA LYS A 184 -20.94 14.62 13.38
C LYS A 184 -20.49 13.20 13.76
N PRO A 185 -21.21 12.48 14.63
CA PRO A 185 -20.92 11.07 14.88
C PRO A 185 -21.19 10.21 13.63
N LEU A 186 -20.52 9.07 13.55
CA LEU A 186 -20.69 8.05 12.51
C LEU A 186 -21.40 6.84 13.08
N ASP A 187 -22.33 6.27 12.31
CA ASP A 187 -22.90 4.96 12.61
C ASP A 187 -21.83 3.85 12.46
N PRO A 188 -22.08 2.62 12.97
CA PRO A 188 -21.08 1.55 12.95
C PRO A 188 -20.55 1.19 11.56
N ASP A 189 -21.38 1.23 10.52
CA ASP A 189 -20.97 0.88 9.16
C ASP A 189 -20.10 1.99 8.56
N SER A 190 -20.46 3.25 8.82
CA SER A 190 -19.64 4.41 8.45
C SER A 190 -18.29 4.43 9.19
N ALA A 191 -18.25 4.01 10.47
CA ALA A 191 -17.01 3.90 11.23
C ALA A 191 -16.09 2.77 10.69
N LEU A 192 -16.65 1.64 10.28
CA LEU A 192 -15.91 0.58 9.56
C LEU A 192 -15.31 1.10 8.25
N GLN A 193 -16.07 1.87 7.47
CA GLN A 193 -15.55 2.50 6.26
C GLN A 193 -14.44 3.51 6.54
N SER A 194 -14.57 4.29 7.62
CA SER A 194 -13.53 5.24 8.08
C SER A 194 -12.23 4.51 8.44
N ARG A 195 -12.33 3.43 9.22
CA ARG A 195 -11.21 2.55 9.57
C ARG A 195 -10.49 2.00 8.34
N ASP A 196 -11.23 1.46 7.37
CA ASP A 196 -10.65 0.92 6.15
C ASP A 196 -10.04 2.04 5.28
N ALA A 197 -10.66 3.21 5.23
CA ALA A 197 -10.11 4.37 4.53
C ALA A 197 -8.78 4.83 5.14
N LEU A 198 -8.67 4.85 6.46
CA LEU A 198 -7.43 5.14 7.17
C LEU A 198 -6.35 4.10 6.86
N ALA A 199 -6.67 2.81 6.96
CA ALA A 199 -5.74 1.71 6.65
C ALA A 199 -5.16 1.81 5.23
N LYS A 200 -6.03 2.04 4.23
CA LYS A 200 -5.64 2.25 2.83
C LYS A 200 -4.75 3.47 2.65
N THR A 201 -5.08 4.57 3.33
CA THR A 201 -4.33 5.82 3.23
C THR A 201 -2.95 5.68 3.84
N VAL A 202 -2.85 5.11 5.04
CA VAL A 202 -1.57 4.86 5.72
C VAL A 202 -0.68 3.94 4.90
N TYR A 203 -1.22 2.84 4.36
CA TYR A 203 -0.44 1.93 3.49
C TYR A 203 0.04 2.62 2.22
N SER A 204 -0.81 3.42 1.56
CA SER A 204 -0.41 4.17 0.37
C SER A 204 0.69 5.18 0.67
N ARG A 205 0.57 5.93 1.77
CA ARG A 205 1.59 6.91 2.16
C ARG A 205 2.91 6.25 2.51
N LEU A 206 2.87 5.11 3.19
CA LEU A 206 4.06 4.30 3.45
C LEU A 206 4.71 3.84 2.14
N PHE A 207 3.92 3.34 1.19
CA PHE A 207 4.41 2.90 -0.11
C PHE A 207 5.09 4.04 -0.88
N ASP A 208 4.42 5.19 -0.97
CA ASP A 208 4.95 6.38 -1.66
C ASP A 208 6.27 6.83 -1.00
N TRP A 209 6.31 6.87 0.34
CA TRP A 209 7.52 7.23 1.09
C TRP A 209 8.69 6.26 0.84
N ILE A 210 8.44 4.95 0.75
CA ILE A 210 9.48 3.96 0.43
C ILE A 210 10.02 4.19 -0.98
N VAL A 211 9.15 4.47 -1.95
CA VAL A 211 9.55 4.79 -3.33
C VAL A 211 10.41 6.06 -3.37
N ASP A 212 10.01 7.10 -2.65
CA ASP A 212 10.79 8.34 -2.54
C ASP A 212 12.16 8.10 -1.92
N LYS A 213 12.24 7.27 -0.86
CA LYS A 213 13.52 6.89 -0.24
C LYS A 213 14.44 6.15 -1.21
N ILE A 214 13.90 5.20 -1.96
CA ILE A 214 14.66 4.47 -2.99
C ILE A 214 15.17 5.45 -4.07
N ASN A 215 14.33 6.35 -4.55
CA ASN A 215 14.71 7.36 -5.54
C ASN A 215 15.83 8.29 -5.04
N ASN A 216 15.73 8.73 -3.78
CA ASN A 216 16.76 9.56 -3.17
C ASN A 216 18.10 8.81 -2.99
N SER A 217 18.05 7.50 -2.73
CA SER A 217 19.26 6.66 -2.60
C SER A 217 19.94 6.39 -3.95
N ILE A 218 19.16 6.10 -4.99
CA ILE A 218 19.68 5.80 -6.34
C ILE A 218 20.29 7.06 -6.98
N GLY A 219 19.66 8.22 -6.77
CA GLY A 219 20.09 9.49 -7.34
C GLY A 219 19.72 9.64 -8.83
N GLN A 220 19.29 10.84 -9.19
CA GLN A 220 19.04 11.21 -10.58
C GLN A 220 20.19 12.08 -11.09
N ASP A 221 20.57 11.86 -12.35
CA ASP A 221 21.54 12.66 -13.09
C ASP A 221 20.81 13.68 -13.97
N PRO A 222 20.82 14.99 -13.62
CA PRO A 222 20.23 16.04 -14.44
C PRO A 222 20.94 16.26 -15.79
N ASP A 223 22.21 15.85 -15.88
CA ASP A 223 23.06 16.01 -17.06
C ASP A 223 23.08 14.76 -17.96
N ALA A 224 22.17 13.80 -17.69
CA ALA A 224 22.05 12.57 -18.45
C ALA A 224 21.84 12.84 -19.95
N ILE A 225 22.60 12.15 -20.79
CA ILE A 225 22.56 12.30 -22.25
C ILE A 225 21.49 11.41 -22.89
N SER A 226 21.25 10.24 -22.30
CA SER A 226 20.24 9.30 -22.79
C SER A 226 19.58 8.54 -21.65
N ILE A 227 18.35 8.08 -21.89
CA ILE A 227 17.53 7.38 -20.90
C ILE A 227 16.94 6.12 -21.55
N ILE A 228 16.97 5.01 -20.82
CA ILE A 228 16.23 3.79 -21.15
C ILE A 228 15.11 3.63 -20.13
N GLY A 229 13.87 3.69 -20.60
CA GLY A 229 12.68 3.46 -19.77
C GLY A 229 12.25 1.99 -19.81
N VAL A 230 12.10 1.38 -18.64
CA VAL A 230 11.56 0.03 -18.47
C VAL A 230 10.18 0.14 -17.83
N LEU A 231 9.13 -0.17 -18.60
CA LEU A 231 7.76 -0.15 -18.13
C LEU A 231 7.30 -1.57 -17.77
N ASP A 232 6.96 -1.76 -16.50
CA ASP A 232 6.38 -2.98 -15.93
C ASP A 232 5.00 -2.63 -15.35
N ILE A 233 3.94 -2.97 -16.08
CA ILE A 233 2.57 -2.77 -15.64
C ILE A 233 1.88 -4.11 -15.45
N TYR A 234 1.05 -4.20 -14.42
CA TYR A 234 0.32 -5.43 -14.14
C TYR A 234 -0.59 -5.81 -15.31
N GLY A 235 -0.45 -7.06 -15.75
CA GLY A 235 -1.17 -7.61 -16.89
C GLY A 235 -2.68 -7.72 -16.66
N PHE A 236 -3.42 -7.95 -17.74
CA PHE A 236 -4.87 -8.06 -17.72
C PHE A 236 -5.37 -9.19 -16.79
N GLU A 237 -6.03 -8.83 -15.70
CA GLU A 237 -6.69 -9.78 -14.79
C GLU A 237 -8.21 -9.54 -14.81
N SER A 238 -8.95 -10.37 -15.55
CA SER A 238 -10.41 -10.43 -15.50
C SER A 238 -10.87 -11.33 -14.36
N PHE A 239 -11.68 -10.79 -13.45
CA PHE A 239 -12.29 -11.51 -12.34
C PHE A 239 -13.82 -11.60 -12.50
N LYS A 240 -14.46 -12.54 -11.80
CA LYS A 240 -15.93 -12.74 -11.83
C LYS A 240 -16.71 -11.51 -11.33
N VAL A 241 -16.10 -10.66 -10.51
CA VAL A 241 -16.66 -9.39 -10.02
C VAL A 241 -15.61 -8.29 -10.20
N ASN A 242 -15.70 -7.53 -11.30
CA ASN A 242 -14.81 -6.39 -11.55
C ASN A 242 -15.36 -5.15 -10.85
N ARG A 243 -14.90 -4.83 -9.64
CA ARG A 243 -15.18 -3.52 -9.01
C ARG A 243 -13.96 -2.63 -9.18
N PHE A 244 -14.13 -1.51 -9.91
CA PHE A 244 -13.12 -0.47 -10.18
C PHE A 244 -11.88 -0.85 -11.04
N ALA A 245 -11.91 -1.94 -11.80
CA ALA A 245 -10.85 -2.28 -12.78
C ALA A 245 -10.92 -1.46 -14.09
N ILE A 246 -11.79 -0.44 -14.19
CA ILE A 246 -12.02 0.33 -15.42
C ILE A 246 -10.81 1.22 -15.75
N THR A 247 -10.16 1.82 -14.75
CA THR A 247 -8.99 2.70 -14.99
C THR A 247 -7.78 1.90 -15.51
N THR A 248 -7.54 0.70 -14.95
CA THR A 248 -6.55 -0.25 -15.47
C THR A 248 -6.84 -0.65 -16.92
N PHE A 249 -8.12 -0.84 -17.25
CA PHE A 249 -8.55 -1.21 -18.60
C PHE A 249 -8.15 -0.15 -19.63
N VAL A 250 -8.31 1.13 -19.27
CA VAL A 250 -7.89 2.27 -20.11
C VAL A 250 -6.38 2.33 -20.27
N THR A 251 -5.61 2.12 -19.20
CA THR A 251 -4.13 2.14 -19.26
C THR A 251 -3.60 1.03 -20.19
N LEU A 252 -4.12 -0.19 -20.07
CA LEU A 252 -3.69 -1.33 -20.89
C LEU A 252 -4.14 -1.23 -22.36
N GLN A 253 -5.34 -0.70 -22.62
CA GLN A 253 -5.78 -0.43 -23.99
C GLN A 253 -4.92 0.64 -24.66
N LYS A 254 -4.49 1.67 -23.91
CA LYS A 254 -3.59 2.70 -24.43
C LYS A 254 -2.19 2.15 -24.73
N CYS A 255 -1.58 1.35 -23.85
CA CYS A 255 -0.30 0.70 -24.17
C CYS A 255 -0.41 -0.18 -25.43
N LYS A 256 -1.51 -0.93 -25.61
CA LYS A 256 -1.74 -1.70 -26.84
C LYS A 256 -1.94 -0.81 -28.07
N TYR A 257 -2.64 0.32 -27.92
CA TYR A 257 -2.81 1.30 -28.99
C TYR A 257 -1.47 1.90 -29.38
N ASP A 258 -0.66 2.33 -28.41
CA ASP A 258 0.63 2.95 -28.61
C ASP A 258 1.63 1.99 -29.29
N ILE A 259 1.70 0.73 -28.85
CA ILE A 259 2.51 -0.32 -29.52
C ILE A 259 2.11 -0.47 -30.99
N ASN A 260 0.82 -0.38 -31.30
CA ASN A 260 0.31 -0.53 -32.65
C ASN A 260 0.35 0.77 -33.48
N SER A 261 0.50 1.93 -32.84
CA SER A 261 0.55 3.25 -33.49
C SER A 261 1.97 3.81 -33.65
N VAL A 262 3.00 3.13 -33.14
CA VAL A 262 4.40 3.55 -33.35
C VAL A 262 4.81 3.33 -34.82
N SER A 263 4.65 4.37 -35.63
CA SER A 263 5.49 4.62 -36.79
C SER A 263 6.87 5.11 -36.31
N LYS A 264 7.93 4.69 -37.03
CA LYS A 264 9.36 4.71 -36.67
C LYS A 264 10.00 6.02 -36.12
N HIS A 265 9.29 7.13 -35.93
CA HIS A 265 9.93 8.45 -35.84
C HIS A 265 9.76 9.31 -34.59
N ASP A 266 8.82 9.06 -33.65
CA ASP A 266 8.61 10.01 -32.54
C ASP A 266 8.42 9.30 -31.19
N LEU A 267 9.53 9.09 -30.47
CA LEU A 267 9.57 8.25 -29.26
C LEU A 267 9.74 8.99 -27.92
N LEU A 268 9.86 10.32 -27.86
CA LEU A 268 10.17 11.01 -26.59
C LEU A 268 9.20 12.10 -26.14
N SER A 269 8.37 12.66 -27.02
CA SER A 269 7.52 13.82 -26.65
C SER A 269 6.13 13.43 -26.12
N ALA A 270 5.58 12.28 -26.55
CA ALA A 270 4.18 11.94 -26.26
C ALA A 270 3.93 11.31 -24.88
N HIS A 271 4.97 10.80 -24.20
CA HIS A 271 4.81 9.98 -22.98
C HIS A 271 4.63 10.78 -21.67
N LEU A 272 5.08 12.03 -21.60
CA LEU A 272 5.04 12.84 -20.36
C LEU A 272 3.73 13.61 -20.15
N THR A 273 3.03 14.01 -21.21
CA THR A 273 1.85 14.90 -21.10
C THR A 273 0.58 14.19 -20.60
N VAL A 274 0.46 12.88 -20.81
CA VAL A 274 -0.81 12.16 -20.55
C VAL A 274 -0.90 11.57 -19.13
N LEU A 275 0.23 11.19 -18.51
CA LEU A 275 0.24 10.68 -17.14
C LEU A 275 -0.03 11.78 -16.10
N SER A 276 0.39 13.02 -16.38
CA SER A 276 0.07 14.20 -15.55
C SER A 276 -1.44 14.49 -15.50
N ASN A 277 -2.15 14.27 -16.61
CA ASN A 277 -3.59 14.56 -16.73
C ASN A 277 -4.51 13.47 -16.17
N CYS A 278 -4.00 12.26 -15.87
CA CYS A 278 -4.78 11.22 -15.19
C CYS A 278 -4.55 11.20 -13.67
N ALA A 279 -3.52 11.87 -13.15
CA ALA A 279 -3.28 12.02 -11.71
C ALA A 279 -4.00 13.24 -11.10
N SER A 280 -4.58 14.10 -11.94
CA SER A 280 -5.23 15.36 -11.56
C SER A 280 -6.78 15.30 -11.54
N THR A 281 -7.35 14.09 -11.58
CA THR A 281 -8.79 13.80 -11.39
C THR A 281 -8.97 12.61 -10.47
#